data_AF-A0A5B8R2K0-F1
#
_entry.id   AF-A0A5B8R2K0-F1
#
_cell.length_a   1.000
_cell.length_b   1.000
_cell.length_c   1.000
_cell.angle_alpha   90.00
_cell.angle_beta   90.00
_cell.angle_gamma   90.00
#
_symmetry.space_group_name_H-M   'P 1'
#
loop_
_entity.id
_entity.type
_entity.pdbx_description
1 polymer ?
#
loop_
_entity_poly.entity_id
_entity_poly.type
_entity_poly.pdbx_seq_one_letter_code
_entity_poly.pdbx_strand_id
1 'polypeptide(L)'
;MRTVTYCTENEETPTLFFTFFFGPPLWCAVALTSAWRARPGWWWLATLVGLGYALGIVVFTQQVNLPLNQITESWTPATLPADWVVTRDEWNRANAWRAGWCSLLFALGLATLTWRAAGSQSTGTADLAMPGALR
;
A
#
# COMPACT_ATOMS: atom_id res chain seq x y z
N MET A 1 20.84 -22.54 33.40
CA MET A 1 19.49 -22.05 33.07
C MET A 1 19.59 -20.55 32.83
N ARG A 2 19.61 -20.10 31.57
CA ARG A 2 19.61 -18.66 31.23
C ARG A 2 18.16 -18.24 31.08
N THR A 3 17.66 -17.42 32.00
CA THR A 3 16.36 -16.78 31.89
C THR A 3 16.45 -15.79 30.73
N VAL A 4 15.79 -16.08 29.62
CA VAL A 4 15.61 -15.12 28.53
C VAL A 4 14.58 -14.12 29.02
N THR A 5 15.05 -12.95 29.46
CA THR A 5 14.20 -11.81 29.78
C THR A 5 13.58 -11.33 28.48
N TYR A 6 12.29 -11.59 28.27
CA TYR A 6 11.54 -10.99 27.18
C TYR A 6 11.52 -9.48 27.42
N CYS A 7 12.19 -8.72 26.56
CA CYS A 7 12.02 -7.28 26.51
C CYS A 7 10.55 -7.04 26.16
N THR A 8 9.76 -6.49 27.08
CA THR A 8 8.42 -5.98 26.78
C THR A 8 8.61 -4.70 25.96
N GLU A 9 8.96 -4.87 24.71
CA GLU A 9 9.13 -3.79 23.75
C GLU A 9 7.72 -3.32 23.37
N ASN A 10 7.46 -2.02 23.56
CA ASN A 10 6.20 -1.32 23.35
C ASN A 10 5.31 -1.95 22.26
N GLU A 11 4.05 -2.26 22.58
CA GLU A 11 3.02 -2.90 21.71
C GLU A 11 2.59 -2.04 20.47
N GLU A 12 3.48 -1.24 19.91
CA GLU A 12 3.23 -0.39 18.73
C GLU A 12 3.19 -1.19 17.40
N THR A 13 3.19 -2.51 17.45
CA THR A 13 3.56 -3.38 16.33
C THR A 13 2.45 -3.70 15.30
N PRO A 14 1.14 -3.76 15.64
CA PRO A 14 0.09 -4.03 14.64
C PRO A 14 -0.45 -2.77 13.96
N THR A 15 -0.66 -1.67 14.70
CA THR A 15 -1.42 -0.50 14.22
C THR A 15 -0.74 0.16 13.02
N LEU A 16 0.58 0.39 13.10
CA LEU A 16 1.34 0.96 11.99
C LEU A 16 1.34 0.03 10.78
N PHE A 17 1.52 -1.28 11.00
CA PHE A 17 1.44 -2.27 9.94
C PHE A 17 0.10 -2.18 9.20
N PHE A 18 -1.03 -2.25 9.92
CA PHE A 18 -2.37 -2.15 9.31
C PHE A 18 -2.59 -0.83 8.59
N THR A 19 -2.11 0.27 9.16
CA THR A 19 -2.25 1.61 8.57
C THR A 19 -1.51 1.70 7.24
N PHE A 20 -0.25 1.26 7.16
CA PHE A 20 0.50 1.30 5.90
C PHE A 20 0.04 0.24 4.90
N PHE A 21 -0.44 -0.90 5.39
CA PHE A 21 -0.89 -1.99 4.54
C PHE A 21 -2.26 -1.72 3.91
N PHE A 22 -3.24 -1.22 4.68
CA PHE A 22 -4.61 -0.97 4.21
C PHE A 22 -4.93 0.50 3.93
N GLY A 23 -4.08 1.43 4.38
CA GLY A 23 -4.27 2.86 4.18
C GLY A 23 -4.35 3.30 2.72
N PRO A 24 -3.42 2.88 1.83
CA PRO A 24 -3.45 3.32 0.44
C PRO A 24 -4.76 3.05 -0.31
N PRO A 25 -5.32 1.82 -0.32
CA PRO A 25 -6.61 1.58 -0.99
C PRO A 25 -7.77 2.33 -0.31
N LEU A 26 -7.74 2.50 1.01
CA LEU A 26 -8.72 3.30 1.75
C LEU A 26 -8.71 4.77 1.30
N TRP A 27 -7.53 5.39 1.23
CA TRP A 27 -7.39 6.78 0.80
C TRP A 27 -7.77 6.98 -0.67
N CYS A 28 -7.44 6.02 -1.54
CA CYS A 28 -7.95 6.01 -2.91
C CYS A 28 -9.48 5.99 -2.92
N ALA A 29 -10.13 5.12 -2.15
CA ALA A 29 -11.59 5.07 -2.07
C ALA A 29 -12.20 6.42 -1.61
N VAL A 30 -11.64 7.03 -0.56
CA VAL A 30 -12.05 8.37 -0.11
C VAL A 30 -11.90 9.40 -1.23
N ALA A 31 -10.77 9.44 -1.92
CA ALA A 31 -10.55 10.36 -3.04
C ALA A 31 -11.57 10.14 -4.19
N LEU A 32 -11.85 8.88 -4.53
CA LEU A 32 -12.82 8.54 -5.58
C LEU A 32 -14.24 8.97 -5.22
N THR A 33 -14.64 8.82 -3.96
CA THR A 33 -15.98 9.25 -3.49
C THR A 33 -16.14 10.77 -3.59
N SER A 34 -15.09 11.53 -3.30
CA SER A 34 -15.11 13.00 -3.36
C SER A 34 -15.39 13.56 -4.76
N ALA A 35 -15.04 12.81 -5.80
CA ALA A 35 -15.22 13.19 -7.21
C ALA A 35 -16.11 12.22 -8.00
N TRP A 36 -16.95 11.44 -7.30
CA TRP A 36 -17.73 10.33 -7.88
C TRP A 36 -18.63 10.72 -9.06
N ARG A 37 -19.18 11.94 -9.02
CA ARG A 37 -20.04 12.47 -10.09
C ARG A 37 -19.26 12.98 -11.29
N ALA A 38 -18.17 13.70 -11.05
CA ALA A 38 -17.40 14.37 -12.09
C ALA A 38 -16.47 13.41 -12.86
N ARG A 39 -15.95 12.38 -12.18
CA ARG A 39 -15.02 11.38 -12.72
C ARG A 39 -13.94 11.97 -13.65
N PRO A 40 -13.20 13.01 -13.20
CA PRO A 40 -12.15 13.64 -13.98
C PRO A 40 -11.05 12.63 -14.36
N GLY A 41 -10.18 12.95 -15.31
CA GLY A 41 -9.17 12.00 -15.81
C GLY A 41 -8.32 11.33 -14.71
N TRP A 42 -7.91 12.08 -13.67
CA TRP A 42 -7.15 11.55 -12.53
C TRP A 42 -7.92 10.48 -11.73
N TRP A 43 -9.25 10.48 -11.79
CA TRP A 43 -10.12 9.52 -11.09
C TRP A 43 -9.87 8.09 -11.55
N TRP A 44 -9.67 7.88 -12.86
CA TRP A 44 -9.40 6.54 -13.40
C TRP A 44 -8.03 6.03 -12.98
N LEU A 45 -7.00 6.90 -12.99
CA LEU A 45 -5.68 6.53 -12.50
C LEU A 45 -5.69 6.22 -11.00
N ALA A 46 -6.38 7.04 -10.19
CA ALA A 46 -6.60 6.76 -8.77
C ALA A 46 -7.32 5.42 -8.53
N THR A 47 -8.26 5.05 -9.41
CA THR A 47 -8.96 3.75 -9.37
C THR A 47 -7.99 2.60 -9.63
N LEU A 48 -7.17 2.71 -10.68
CA LEU A 48 -6.16 1.69 -10.99
C LEU A 48 -5.14 1.54 -9.87
N VAL A 49 -4.69 2.64 -9.27
CA VAL A 49 -3.77 2.62 -8.12
C VAL A 49 -4.42 1.93 -6.92
N GLY A 50 -5.65 2.32 -6.56
CA GLY A 50 -6.37 1.72 -5.43
C GLY A 50 -6.63 0.23 -5.62
N LEU A 51 -7.08 -0.18 -6.81
CA LEU A 51 -7.25 -1.59 -7.15
C LEU A 51 -5.92 -2.34 -7.17
N GLY A 52 -4.84 -1.72 -7.66
CA GLY A 52 -3.50 -2.31 -7.65
C GLY A 52 -2.98 -2.60 -6.24
N TYR A 53 -3.23 -1.70 -5.29
CA TYR A 53 -2.92 -1.95 -3.88
C TYR A 53 -3.81 -3.05 -3.29
N ALA A 54 -5.13 -2.97 -3.49
CA ALA A 54 -6.07 -3.95 -2.94
C ALA A 54 -5.80 -5.38 -3.46
N LEU A 55 -5.61 -5.52 -4.78
CA LEU A 55 -5.24 -6.80 -5.40
C LEU A 55 -3.86 -7.25 -4.95
N GLY A 56 -2.88 -6.35 -4.88
CA GLY A 56 -1.55 -6.65 -4.37
C GLY A 56 -1.60 -7.23 -2.95
N ILE A 57 -2.40 -6.65 -2.06
CA ILE A 57 -2.64 -7.16 -0.70
C ILE A 57 -3.22 -8.58 -0.74
N VAL A 58 -4.32 -8.79 -1.47
CA VAL A 58 -5.01 -10.10 -1.50
C VAL A 58 -4.10 -11.17 -2.09
N VAL A 59 -3.51 -10.91 -3.25
CA VAL A 59 -2.67 -11.87 -3.97
C VAL A 59 -1.41 -12.17 -3.17
N PHE A 60 -0.70 -11.16 -2.66
CA PHE A 60 0.52 -11.39 -1.87
C PHE A 60 0.21 -12.13 -0.57
N THR A 61 -0.91 -11.81 0.08
CA THR A 61 -1.31 -12.51 1.31
C THR A 61 -1.64 -13.97 1.05
N GLN A 62 -2.45 -14.26 0.03
CA GLN A 62 -2.86 -15.63 -0.28
C GLN A 62 -1.75 -16.49 -0.86
N GLN A 63 -0.92 -15.94 -1.76
CA GLN A 63 0.06 -16.73 -2.52
C GLN A 63 1.42 -16.80 -1.82
N VAL A 64 1.74 -15.84 -0.95
CA VAL A 64 3.05 -15.76 -0.30
C VAL A 64 2.95 -15.86 1.20
N ASN A 65 2.23 -14.93 1.86
CA ASN A 65 2.23 -14.89 3.33
C ASN A 65 1.59 -16.14 3.94
N LEU A 66 0.41 -16.55 3.47
CA LEU A 66 -0.31 -17.64 4.09
C LEU A 66 0.42 -19.00 3.95
N PRO A 67 0.91 -19.40 2.76
CA PRO A 67 1.65 -20.65 2.63
C PRO A 67 2.96 -20.64 3.43
N LEU A 68 3.68 -19.52 3.40
CA LEU A 68 4.95 -19.40 4.12
C LEU A 68 4.75 -19.42 5.63
N ASN A 69 3.73 -18.71 6.14
CA ASN A 69 3.34 -18.75 7.54
C ASN A 69 2.95 -20.16 7.97
N GLN A 70 2.14 -20.88 7.19
CA GLN A 70 1.76 -22.26 7.49
C GLN A 70 2.97 -23.19 7.61
N ILE A 71 3.95 -23.03 6.70
CA ILE A 71 5.20 -23.80 6.76
C ILE A 71 5.98 -23.45 8.02
N THR A 72 6.18 -22.16 8.32
CA THR A 72 6.94 -21.72 9.50
C THR A 72 6.26 -22.12 10.82
N GLU A 73 4.93 -22.01 10.90
CA GLU A 73 4.14 -22.43 12.07
C GLU A 73 4.23 -23.95 12.31
N SER A 74 4.48 -24.74 11.26
CA SER A 74 4.67 -26.20 11.37
C SER A 74 6.07 -26.62 11.84
N TRP A 75 6.99 -25.67 12.01
CA TRP A 75 8.36 -25.98 12.41
C TRP A 75 8.47 -26.37 13.89
N THR A 76 9.19 -27.45 14.10
CA THR A 76 9.67 -27.96 15.40
C THR A 76 11.19 -28.07 15.31
N PRO A 77 11.91 -28.22 16.43
CA PRO A 77 13.36 -28.47 16.37
C PRO A 77 13.76 -29.65 15.48
N ALA A 78 12.87 -30.63 15.27
CA ALA A 78 13.08 -31.78 14.40
C ALA A 78 12.67 -31.56 12.93
N THR A 79 11.85 -30.54 12.63
CA THR A 79 11.34 -30.23 11.29
C THR A 79 11.87 -28.92 10.73
N LEU A 80 12.82 -28.28 11.42
CA LEU A 80 13.53 -27.12 10.91
C LEU A 80 14.26 -27.51 9.61
N PRO A 81 14.08 -26.76 8.49
CA PRO A 81 14.77 -27.08 7.25
C PRO A 81 16.29 -27.05 7.46
N ALA A 82 16.97 -28.12 7.07
CA ALA A 82 18.44 -28.18 7.11
C ALA A 82 19.07 -27.10 6.22
N ASP A 83 18.31 -26.61 5.24
CA ASP A 83 18.64 -25.58 4.25
C ASP A 83 17.81 -24.30 4.44
N TRP A 84 17.61 -23.86 5.69
CA TRP A 84 16.86 -22.64 6.04
C TRP A 84 17.16 -21.40 5.15
N VAL A 85 18.37 -21.31 4.60
CA VAL A 85 18.82 -20.29 3.65
C VAL A 85 17.88 -20.20 2.45
N VAL A 86 17.43 -21.33 1.91
CA VAL A 86 16.52 -21.38 0.75
C VAL A 86 15.19 -20.73 1.10
N THR A 87 14.58 -21.12 2.24
CA THR A 87 13.32 -20.51 2.71
C THR A 87 13.47 -19.01 2.96
N ARG A 88 14.59 -18.57 3.55
CA ARG A 88 14.88 -17.14 3.74
C ARG A 88 14.97 -16.41 2.40
N ASP A 89 15.67 -16.97 1.42
CA ASP A 89 15.91 -16.32 0.14
C ASP A 89 14.62 -16.19 -0.67
N GLU A 90 13.74 -17.20 -0.60
CA GLU A 90 12.39 -17.11 -1.17
C GLU A 90 11.55 -16.02 -0.50
N TRP A 91 11.58 -15.92 0.82
CA TRP A 91 10.89 -14.88 1.57
C TRP A 91 11.42 -13.48 1.22
N ASN A 92 12.74 -13.29 1.14
CA ASN A 92 13.36 -12.02 0.75
C ASN A 92 12.99 -11.63 -0.68
N ARG A 93 13.00 -12.58 -1.62
CA ARG A 93 12.61 -12.35 -3.01
C ARG A 93 11.15 -11.90 -3.13
N ALA A 94 10.26 -12.55 -2.38
CA ALA A 94 8.87 -12.13 -2.30
C ALA A 94 8.71 -10.71 -1.73
N ASN A 95 9.43 -10.38 -0.65
CA ASN A 95 9.39 -9.04 -0.07
C ASN A 95 9.94 -7.96 -1.02
N ALA A 96 11.00 -8.27 -1.77
CA ALA A 96 11.53 -7.38 -2.79
C ALA A 96 10.49 -7.10 -3.90
N TRP A 97 9.78 -8.13 -4.35
CA TRP A 97 8.68 -7.96 -5.31
C TRP A 97 7.58 -7.04 -4.75
N ARG A 98 7.13 -7.29 -3.51
CA ARG A 98 6.15 -6.45 -2.82
C ARG A 98 6.61 -4.98 -2.73
N ALA A 99 7.87 -4.76 -2.37
CA ALA A 99 8.43 -3.41 -2.27
C ALA A 99 8.45 -2.69 -3.64
N GLY A 100 8.86 -3.39 -4.71
CA GLY A 100 8.83 -2.87 -6.07
C GLY A 100 7.42 -2.50 -6.53
N TRP A 101 6.45 -3.37 -6.30
CA TRP A 101 5.05 -3.14 -6.62
C TRP A 101 4.48 -1.92 -5.87
N CYS A 102 4.71 -1.85 -4.55
CA CYS A 102 4.27 -0.71 -3.74
C CYS A 102 4.94 0.60 -4.16
N SER A 103 6.23 0.56 -4.55
CA SER A 103 6.97 1.74 -5.03
C SER A 103 6.40 2.26 -6.35
N LEU A 104 6.07 1.37 -7.28
CA LEU A 104 5.42 1.73 -8.55
C LEU A 104 4.06 2.38 -8.30
N LEU A 105 3.21 1.75 -7.50
CA LEU A 105 1.88 2.28 -7.18
C LEU A 105 1.96 3.61 -6.43
N PHE A 106 2.96 3.77 -5.56
CA PHE A 106 3.20 5.03 -4.86
C PHE A 106 3.56 6.14 -5.86
N ALA A 107 4.48 5.88 -6.80
CA ALA A 107 4.86 6.84 -7.82
C ALA A 107 3.66 7.24 -8.71
N LEU A 108 2.83 6.26 -9.10
CA LEU A 108 1.59 6.52 -9.85
C LEU A 108 0.56 7.32 -9.02
N GLY A 109 0.43 7.00 -7.74
CA GLY A 109 -0.42 7.76 -6.81
C GLY A 109 0.04 9.21 -6.67
N LEU A 110 1.35 9.43 -6.52
CA LEU A 110 1.95 10.77 -6.48
C LEU A 110 1.69 11.53 -7.79
N ALA A 111 1.91 10.89 -8.94
CA ALA A 111 1.61 11.48 -10.25
C ALA A 111 0.11 11.83 -10.40
N THR A 112 -0.78 11.01 -9.85
CA THR A 112 -2.21 11.28 -9.84
C THR A 112 -2.55 12.53 -9.02
N LEU A 113 -1.91 12.67 -7.85
CA LEU A 113 -2.10 13.82 -6.97
C LEU A 113 -1.59 15.12 -7.60
N THR A 114 -0.40 15.09 -8.22
CA THR A 114 0.16 16.26 -8.90
C THR A 114 -0.68 16.66 -10.11
N TRP A 115 -1.20 15.70 -10.88
CA TRP A 115 -2.13 15.96 -11.97
C TRP A 115 -3.42 16.63 -11.48
N ARG A 116 -4.03 16.10 -10.41
CA ARG A 116 -5.23 16.69 -9.79
C ARG A 116 -4.97 18.13 -9.31
N ALA A 117 -3.83 18.37 -8.66
CA ALA A 117 -3.46 19.69 -8.16
C ALA A 117 -3.25 20.70 -9.29
N ALA A 118 -2.59 20.31 -10.38
CA ALA A 118 -2.40 21.14 -11.56
C ALA A 118 -3.74 21.56 -12.22
N GLY A 119 -4.70 20.62 -12.32
CA GLY A 119 -6.03 20.91 -12.85
C GLY A 119 -6.87 21.83 -11.95
N SER A 120 -6.60 21.86 -10.64
CA SER A 120 -7.29 22.76 -9.70
C SER A 120 -6.76 24.20 -9.78
N GLN A 121 -5.45 24.36 -10.01
CA GLN A 121 -4.81 25.68 -10.14
C GLN A 121 -5.26 26.42 -11.41
N SER A 122 -5.46 25.73 -12.53
CA SER A 122 -5.91 26.35 -13.78
C SER A 122 -7.31 26.96 -13.70
N THR A 123 -8.18 26.39 -12.86
CA THR A 123 -9.53 26.93 -12.65
C THR A 123 -9.50 28.15 -11.73
N GLY A 124 -8.67 28.14 -10.68
CA GLY A 124 -8.56 29.24 -9.71
C GLY A 124 -7.89 30.51 -10.28
N THR A 125 -6.89 30.38 -11.15
CA THR A 125 -6.26 31.53 -11.81
C THR A 125 -7.17 32.19 -12.85
N ALA A 126 -8.00 31.42 -13.54
CA ALA A 126 -8.99 31.96 -14.48
C ALA A 126 -10.07 32.79 -13.75
N ASP A 127 -10.52 32.34 -12.57
CA ASP A 127 -11.53 33.04 -11.76
C ASP A 127 -10.99 34.37 -11.18
N LEU A 128 -9.71 34.40 -10.79
CA LEU A 128 -9.05 35.61 -10.29
C LEU A 128 -8.66 36.62 -11.39
N ALA A 129 -8.49 36.16 -12.64
CA ALA A 129 -8.24 37.03 -13.79
C ALA A 129 -9.52 37.70 -14.32
N MET A 130 -10.70 37.17 -13.97
CA MET A 130 -12.00 37.71 -14.37
C MET A 130 -12.91 37.99 -13.16
N PRO A 131 -12.50 38.82 -12.18
CA PRO A 131 -13.36 39.17 -11.06
C PRO A 131 -14.45 40.13 -11.57
N GLY A 132 -15.59 39.59 -11.99
CA GLY A 132 -16.79 40.39 -12.29
C GLY A 132 -17.35 40.34 -13.71
N ALA A 133 -17.04 39.33 -14.53
CA ALA A 133 -17.79 39.12 -15.77
C ALA A 133 -19.17 38.49 -15.49
N LEU A 134 -20.10 39.38 -15.11
CA LEU A 134 -21.56 39.27 -15.16
C LEU A 134 -22.23 38.26 -14.19
N ARG A 135 -22.56 38.78 -13.00
CA ARG A 135 -23.90 38.58 -12.41
C ARG A 135 -24.53 39.94 -12.15
#